data_AF-T2JUX3-F1
#
_entry.id   AF-T2JUX3-F1
#
_cell.length_a   1.000
_cell.length_b   1.000
_cell.length_c   1.000
_cell.angle_alpha   90.00
_cell.angle_beta   90.00
_cell.angle_gamma   90.00
#
_symmetry.space_group_name_H-M   'P 1'
#
loop_
_entity.id
_entity.type
_entity.pdbx_description
1 polymer ?
#
loop_
_entity_poly.entity_id
_entity_poly.type
_entity_poly.pdbx_seq_one_letter_code
_entity_poly.pdbx_strand_id
1 'polypeptide(L)'
;MFKTFNNNQEQIEWLVKEIENNLKNDELRYDDIMVIHTNPKDTKIAVGKARELLFERKINSNLAGVTTTPDVFFEENAIVFTGIYRAKGNEAAMIYVINGQECFKGSELDKKRNILFTAMTRSKAWIRVLGYGPNMKKLEEEFNRIKVNNFSLNFTYPTEEERNKMKLVNRDMSQAERKNKEKKRKDLRKAINIDDEVLKELVAELSEEDKEKLKKSLE
;
A
#
# COMPACT_ATOMS: atom_id res chain seq x y z
N MET A 1 -8.71 -5.50 -13.07
CA MET A 1 -9.66 -6.09 -12.10
C MET A 1 -9.09 -6.01 -10.68
N PHE A 2 -9.94 -6.03 -9.66
CA PHE A 2 -9.57 -6.24 -8.25
C PHE A 2 -10.09 -7.61 -7.83
N LYS A 3 -9.28 -8.40 -7.12
CA LYS A 3 -9.66 -9.75 -6.69
C LYS A 3 -9.23 -10.01 -5.25
N THR A 4 -10.21 -10.28 -4.40
CA THR A 4 -9.99 -10.69 -3.00
C THR A 4 -9.89 -12.20 -2.87
N PHE A 5 -8.94 -12.66 -2.05
CA PHE A 5 -8.75 -14.05 -1.62
C PHE A 5 -8.97 -14.20 -0.11
N ASN A 6 -9.15 -15.43 0.38
CA ASN A 6 -9.29 -15.67 1.81
C ASN A 6 -7.96 -15.49 2.55
N ASN A 7 -6.85 -15.87 1.90
CA ASN A 7 -5.51 -15.83 2.48
C ASN A 7 -4.43 -15.62 1.40
N ASN A 8 -3.19 -15.45 1.84
CA ASN A 8 -2.05 -15.23 0.94
C ASN A 8 -1.70 -16.46 0.09
N GLN A 9 -1.94 -17.67 0.60
CA GLN A 9 -1.66 -18.90 -0.14
C GLN A 9 -2.53 -18.97 -1.40
N GLU A 10 -3.85 -18.76 -1.26
CA GLU A 10 -4.78 -18.70 -2.39
C GLU A 10 -4.41 -17.60 -3.40
N GLN A 11 -4.00 -16.42 -2.92
CA GLN A 11 -3.53 -15.34 -3.78
C GLN A 11 -2.34 -15.78 -4.64
N ILE A 12 -1.35 -16.43 -4.01
CA ILE A 12 -0.13 -16.87 -4.67
C ILE A 12 -0.43 -17.98 -5.68
N GLU A 13 -1.20 -19.00 -5.29
CA GLU A 13 -1.58 -20.10 -6.18
C GLU A 13 -2.32 -19.58 -7.42
N TRP A 14 -3.25 -18.64 -7.23
CA TRP A 14 -3.97 -18.01 -8.33
C TRP A 14 -3.03 -17.19 -9.22
N LEU A 15 -2.15 -16.37 -8.63
CA LEU A 15 -1.16 -15.59 -9.38
C LEU A 15 -0.30 -16.48 -10.28
N VAL A 16 0.26 -17.56 -9.73
CA VAL A 16 1.14 -18.49 -10.45
C VAL A 16 0.38 -19.16 -11.61
N LYS A 17 -0.85 -19.62 -11.36
CA LYS A 17 -1.69 -20.22 -12.38
C LYS A 17 -2.00 -19.24 -13.52
N GLU A 18 -2.33 -18.00 -13.20
CA GLU A 18 -2.67 -17.00 -14.20
C GLU A 18 -1.47 -16.53 -15.00
N ILE A 19 -0.30 -16.41 -14.37
CA ILE A 19 0.96 -16.16 -15.06
C ILE A 19 1.23 -17.27 -16.08
N GLU A 20 1.10 -18.53 -15.68
CA GLU A 20 1.27 -19.66 -16.59
C GLU A 20 0.27 -19.62 -17.75
N ASN A 21 -0.99 -19.27 -17.47
CA ASN A 21 -2.01 -19.07 -18.51
C ASN A 21 -1.62 -17.96 -19.49
N ASN A 22 -1.13 -16.83 -18.97
CA ASN A 22 -0.71 -15.70 -19.80
C ASN A 22 0.39 -16.10 -20.78
N LEU A 23 1.39 -16.87 -20.31
CA LEU A 23 2.49 -17.33 -21.13
C LEU A 23 2.06 -18.38 -22.18
N LYS A 24 1.14 -19.27 -21.82
CA LYS A 24 0.77 -20.43 -22.66
C LYS A 24 -0.38 -20.15 -23.62
N ASN A 25 -1.36 -19.36 -23.19
CA ASN A 25 -2.64 -19.21 -23.89
C ASN A 25 -2.92 -17.78 -24.35
N ASP A 26 -2.39 -16.76 -23.66
CA ASP A 26 -2.58 -15.35 -24.02
C ASP A 26 -1.42 -14.78 -24.86
N GLU A 27 -0.47 -15.63 -25.25
CA GLU A 27 0.72 -15.29 -26.08
C GLU A 27 1.59 -14.15 -25.51
N LEU A 28 1.53 -13.92 -24.20
CA LEU A 28 2.39 -12.94 -23.54
C LEU A 28 3.80 -13.50 -23.37
N ARG A 29 4.80 -12.65 -23.61
CA ARG A 29 6.20 -12.98 -23.33
C ARG A 29 6.51 -12.73 -21.86
N TYR A 30 7.64 -13.25 -21.40
CA TYR A 30 8.07 -13.08 -20.00
C TYR A 30 8.25 -11.61 -19.61
N ASP A 31 8.80 -10.80 -20.52
CA ASP A 31 9.02 -9.36 -20.36
C ASP A 31 7.73 -8.53 -20.49
N ASP A 32 6.63 -9.13 -20.96
CA ASP A 32 5.31 -8.49 -20.99
C ASP A 32 4.59 -8.57 -19.63
N ILE A 33 5.11 -9.36 -18.67
CA ILE A 33 4.51 -9.59 -17.35
C ILE A 33 5.40 -9.03 -16.23
N MET A 34 4.83 -8.19 -15.37
CA MET A 34 5.50 -7.68 -14.17
C MET A 34 4.62 -7.84 -12.92
N VAL A 35 5.21 -8.34 -11.84
CA VAL A 35 4.58 -8.49 -10.52
C VAL A 35 5.13 -7.44 -9.56
N ILE A 36 4.26 -6.57 -9.07
CA ILE A 36 4.60 -5.47 -8.15
C ILE A 36 4.08 -5.79 -6.75
N HIS A 37 4.98 -5.86 -5.78
CA HIS A 37 4.62 -5.87 -4.37
C HIS A 37 4.42 -4.46 -3.84
N THR A 38 3.29 -4.23 -3.17
CA THR A 38 2.91 -2.92 -2.61
C THR A 38 3.80 -2.50 -1.44
N ASN A 39 4.42 -3.44 -0.73
CA ASN A 39 5.29 -3.12 0.40
C ASN A 39 6.78 -3.32 0.08
N PRO A 40 7.55 -2.24 -0.01
CA PRO A 40 8.97 -2.33 -0.40
C PRO A 40 9.86 -2.93 0.70
N LYS A 41 9.41 -3.01 1.96
CA LYS A 41 10.26 -3.42 3.08
C LYS A 41 10.54 -4.92 3.14
N ASP A 42 9.59 -5.72 2.66
CA ASP A 42 9.55 -7.18 2.79
C ASP A 42 9.33 -7.87 1.43
N THR A 43 9.49 -7.14 0.32
CA THR A 43 9.29 -7.65 -1.05
C THR A 43 9.97 -8.99 -1.27
N LYS A 44 11.25 -9.14 -0.88
CA LYS A 44 12.02 -10.39 -1.08
C LYS A 44 11.34 -11.59 -0.44
N ILE A 45 10.78 -11.43 0.75
CA ILE A 45 10.11 -12.49 1.50
C ILE A 45 8.73 -12.73 0.91
N ALA A 46 7.95 -11.67 0.67
CA ALA A 46 6.58 -11.75 0.19
C ALA A 46 6.44 -12.47 -1.16
N VAL A 47 7.41 -12.27 -2.07
CA VAL A 47 7.40 -12.90 -3.40
C VAL A 47 8.03 -14.29 -3.43
N GLY A 48 8.72 -14.70 -2.35
CA GLY A 48 9.54 -15.92 -2.34
C GLY A 48 8.77 -17.16 -2.74
N LYS A 49 7.60 -17.38 -2.13
CA LYS A 49 6.77 -18.56 -2.42
C LYS A 49 6.19 -18.58 -3.84
N ALA A 50 5.79 -17.42 -4.38
CA ALA A 50 5.32 -17.32 -5.76
C ALA A 50 6.43 -17.68 -6.77
N ARG A 51 7.66 -17.21 -6.51
CA ARG A 51 8.83 -17.53 -7.36
C ARG A 51 9.22 -19.00 -7.31
N GLU A 52 9.16 -19.61 -6.12
CA GLU A 52 9.38 -21.06 -5.95
C GLU A 52 8.39 -21.88 -6.78
N LEU A 53 7.09 -21.58 -6.66
CA LEU A 53 6.04 -22.29 -7.40
C LEU A 53 6.12 -22.07 -8.93
N LEU A 54 6.56 -20.89 -9.39
CA LEU A 54 6.83 -20.66 -10.81
C LEU A 54 8.02 -21.51 -11.29
N PHE A 55 9.07 -21.61 -10.49
CA PHE A 55 10.24 -22.42 -10.82
C PHE A 55 9.90 -23.91 -10.92
N GLU A 56 9.05 -24.44 -10.03
CA GLU A 56 8.51 -25.81 -10.13
C GLU A 56 7.76 -26.06 -11.45
N ARG A 57 7.14 -25.02 -12.01
CA ARG A 57 6.46 -25.04 -13.33
C ARG A 57 7.40 -24.73 -14.50
N LYS A 58 8.72 -24.65 -14.25
CA LYS A 58 9.75 -24.28 -15.24
C LYS A 58 9.59 -22.88 -15.82
N ILE A 59 9.00 -21.96 -15.05
CA ILE A 59 8.87 -20.54 -15.39
C ILE A 59 9.89 -19.76 -14.57
N ASN A 60 10.89 -19.18 -15.23
CA ASN A 60 11.91 -18.42 -14.52
C ASN A 60 11.36 -17.08 -14.02
N SER A 61 11.94 -16.60 -12.92
CA SER A 61 11.58 -15.31 -12.33
C SER A 61 12.76 -14.62 -11.67
N ASN A 62 12.81 -13.30 -11.84
CA ASN A 62 13.82 -12.42 -11.27
C ASN A 62 13.21 -11.48 -10.25
N LEU A 63 14.05 -11.03 -9.31
CA LEU A 63 13.73 -9.96 -8.39
C LEU A 63 14.61 -8.76 -8.72
N ALA A 64 13.98 -7.69 -9.21
CA ALA A 64 14.66 -6.50 -9.71
C ALA A 64 15.64 -5.92 -8.67
N GLY A 65 16.91 -5.80 -9.06
CA GLY A 65 17.99 -5.26 -8.22
C GLY A 65 18.40 -6.13 -7.03
N VAL A 66 18.00 -7.41 -7.03
CA VAL A 66 18.52 -8.44 -6.12
C VAL A 66 19.13 -9.59 -6.90
N THR A 67 18.40 -10.14 -7.87
CA THR A 67 18.93 -11.21 -8.75
C THR A 67 19.41 -10.69 -10.09
N THR A 68 19.04 -9.47 -10.46
CA THR A 68 19.53 -8.78 -11.66
C THR A 68 20.51 -7.67 -11.28
N THR A 69 21.39 -7.30 -12.22
CA THR A 69 22.21 -6.09 -12.08
C THR A 69 21.30 -4.85 -12.01
N PRO A 70 21.75 -3.75 -11.36
CA PRO A 70 20.93 -2.55 -11.22
C PRO A 70 20.38 -1.98 -12.54
N ASP A 71 21.10 -2.20 -13.64
CA ASP A 71 20.80 -1.66 -14.96
C ASP A 71 19.87 -2.55 -15.80
N VAL A 72 19.63 -3.80 -15.38
CA VAL A 72 18.75 -4.75 -16.09
C VAL A 72 17.49 -4.98 -15.28
N PHE A 73 16.37 -4.48 -15.80
CA PHE A 73 15.06 -4.65 -15.19
C PHE A 73 14.30 -5.85 -15.78
N PHE A 74 14.25 -5.96 -17.10
CA PHE A 74 13.61 -7.07 -17.83
C PHE A 74 14.66 -8.01 -18.43
N GLU A 75 14.34 -9.31 -18.42
CA GLU A 75 15.10 -10.34 -19.14
C GLU A 75 14.12 -11.16 -19.98
N GLU A 76 14.51 -11.51 -21.21
CA GLU A 76 13.60 -12.13 -22.20
C GLU A 76 12.97 -13.45 -21.72
N ASN A 77 13.61 -14.17 -20.80
CA ASN A 77 13.21 -15.51 -20.37
C ASN A 77 12.79 -15.58 -18.90
N ALA A 78 12.53 -14.44 -18.23
CA ALA A 78 12.17 -14.44 -16.81
C ALA A 78 11.16 -13.32 -16.46
N ILE A 79 10.16 -13.68 -15.64
CA ILE A 79 9.17 -12.71 -15.14
C ILE A 79 9.81 -11.85 -14.06
N VAL A 80 9.50 -10.56 -14.08
CA VAL A 80 10.06 -9.62 -13.10
C VAL A 80 9.12 -9.48 -11.90
N PHE A 81 9.63 -9.82 -10.73
CA PHE A 81 9.09 -9.40 -9.44
C PHE A 81 9.82 -8.15 -8.96
N THR A 82 9.09 -7.21 -8.39
CA THR A 82 9.66 -5.94 -7.95
C THR A 82 8.87 -5.31 -6.81
N GLY A 83 9.54 -4.46 -6.03
CA GLY A 83 8.89 -3.54 -5.12
C GLY A 83 8.54 -2.23 -5.84
N ILE A 84 7.55 -1.51 -5.34
CA ILE A 84 7.03 -0.30 -6.00
C ILE A 84 8.10 0.75 -6.40
N TYR A 85 9.14 0.96 -5.57
CA TYR A 85 10.15 1.99 -5.86
C TYR A 85 11.02 1.67 -7.07
N ARG A 86 11.26 0.38 -7.36
CA ARG A 86 12.00 -0.05 -8.56
C ARG A 86 11.10 -0.18 -9.79
N ALA A 87 9.79 -0.37 -9.59
CA ALA A 87 8.84 -0.41 -10.70
C ALA A 87 8.68 0.96 -11.40
N LYS A 88 9.03 2.08 -10.74
CA LYS A 88 8.90 3.42 -11.33
C LYS A 88 9.78 3.55 -12.57
N GLY A 89 9.19 4.02 -13.69
CA GLY A 89 9.88 4.15 -14.97
C GLY A 89 9.89 2.86 -15.81
N ASN A 90 9.50 1.73 -15.22
CA ASN A 90 9.33 0.46 -15.92
C ASN A 90 7.85 0.17 -16.16
N GLU A 91 7.52 -0.39 -17.31
CA GLU A 91 6.13 -0.64 -17.73
C GLU A 91 6.05 -1.95 -18.48
N ALA A 92 4.96 -2.69 -18.28
CA ALA A 92 4.72 -3.98 -18.92
C ALA A 92 3.27 -4.06 -19.42
N ALA A 93 2.99 -4.99 -20.34
CA ALA A 93 1.63 -5.17 -20.86
C ALA A 93 0.67 -5.64 -19.76
N MET A 94 1.10 -6.63 -18.97
CA MET A 94 0.35 -7.22 -17.86
C MET A 94 0.99 -6.89 -16.51
N ILE A 95 0.24 -6.23 -15.64
CA ILE A 95 0.64 -5.95 -14.27
C ILE A 95 -0.18 -6.75 -13.27
N TYR A 96 0.53 -7.49 -12.42
CA TYR A 96 -0.01 -8.06 -11.20
C TYR A 96 0.43 -7.22 -10.01
N VAL A 97 -0.51 -6.56 -9.34
CA VAL A 97 -0.22 -5.92 -8.05
C VAL A 97 -0.62 -6.90 -6.95
N ILE A 98 0.31 -7.33 -6.12
CA ILE A 98 0.02 -8.23 -4.98
C ILE A 98 0.00 -7.46 -3.66
N ASN A 99 -0.76 -7.98 -2.71
CA ASN A 99 -0.98 -7.37 -1.40
C ASN A 99 -1.63 -5.98 -1.44
N GLY A 100 -2.62 -5.81 -2.32
CA GLY A 100 -3.40 -4.57 -2.45
C GLY A 100 -3.99 -4.09 -1.12
N GLN A 101 -4.39 -5.00 -0.21
CA GLN A 101 -4.94 -4.69 1.11
C GLN A 101 -4.07 -3.77 1.96
N GLU A 102 -2.75 -3.79 1.75
CA GLU A 102 -1.81 -2.96 2.52
C GLU A 102 -1.95 -1.47 2.18
N CYS A 103 -2.56 -1.17 1.03
CA CYS A 103 -2.80 0.18 0.55
C CYS A 103 -4.15 0.78 0.99
N PHE A 104 -5.02 0.03 1.67
CA PHE A 104 -6.37 0.48 2.00
C PHE A 104 -6.44 1.34 3.27
N LYS A 105 -5.69 0.98 4.32
CA LYS A 105 -5.71 1.64 5.64
C LYS A 105 -4.31 1.67 6.27
N GLY A 106 -4.10 2.59 7.21
CA GLY A 106 -2.90 2.66 8.04
C GLY A 106 -2.42 4.10 8.24
N SER A 107 -1.27 4.26 8.90
CA SER A 107 -0.52 5.51 8.85
C SER A 107 -0.07 5.79 7.42
N GLU A 108 0.05 7.09 7.09
CA GLU A 108 0.51 7.54 5.76
C GLU A 108 -0.33 6.95 4.61
N LEU A 109 -1.67 7.01 4.76
CA LEU A 109 -2.63 6.49 3.78
C LEU A 109 -2.45 7.14 2.40
N ASP A 110 -2.10 8.42 2.37
CA ASP A 110 -1.70 9.17 1.18
C ASP A 110 -0.58 8.45 0.41
N LYS A 111 0.50 8.06 1.10
CA LYS A 111 1.62 7.34 0.49
C LYS A 111 1.20 5.95 0.01
N LYS A 112 0.43 5.24 0.83
CA LYS A 112 -0.10 3.90 0.52
C LYS A 112 -0.99 3.89 -0.72
N ARG A 113 -1.89 4.87 -0.85
CA ARG A 113 -2.74 5.03 -2.03
C ARG A 113 -1.92 5.46 -3.24
N ASN A 114 -0.90 6.32 -3.07
CA ASN A 114 0.00 6.67 -4.16
C ASN A 114 0.83 5.47 -4.65
N ILE A 115 1.23 4.55 -3.77
CA ILE A 115 1.87 3.28 -4.14
C ILE A 115 0.94 2.46 -5.04
N LEU A 116 -0.32 2.30 -4.64
CA LEU A 116 -1.30 1.56 -5.42
C LEU A 116 -1.53 2.23 -6.78
N PHE A 117 -1.73 3.55 -6.80
CA PHE A 117 -1.87 4.33 -8.02
C PHE A 117 -0.65 4.16 -8.94
N THR A 118 0.55 4.33 -8.41
CA THR A 118 1.80 4.19 -9.17
C THR A 118 1.90 2.79 -9.76
N ALA A 119 1.62 1.73 -8.98
CA ALA A 119 1.60 0.36 -9.46
C ALA A 119 0.61 0.17 -10.61
N MET A 120 -0.58 0.77 -10.49
CA MET A 120 -1.60 0.67 -11.54
C MET A 120 -1.18 1.32 -12.86
N THR A 121 -0.51 2.48 -12.79
CA THR A 121 0.00 3.21 -13.96
C THR A 121 1.22 2.56 -14.63
N ARG A 122 1.73 1.42 -14.15
CA ARG A 122 2.80 0.68 -14.83
C ARG A 122 2.27 -0.26 -15.91
N SER A 123 0.94 -0.42 -16.00
CA SER A 123 0.28 -1.26 -16.99
C SER A 123 0.08 -0.52 -18.30
N LYS A 124 0.45 -1.17 -19.40
CA LYS A 124 0.14 -0.69 -20.77
C LYS A 124 -1.19 -1.23 -21.29
N ALA A 125 -1.65 -2.39 -20.81
CA ALA A 125 -2.85 -3.05 -21.33
C ALA A 125 -3.72 -3.67 -20.22
N TRP A 126 -3.17 -4.62 -19.45
CA TRP A 126 -3.93 -5.36 -18.44
C TRP A 126 -3.38 -5.18 -17.05
N ILE A 127 -4.31 -5.14 -16.10
CA ILE A 127 -3.99 -5.03 -14.69
C ILE A 127 -4.89 -5.89 -13.81
N ARG A 128 -4.25 -6.54 -12.84
CA ARG A 128 -4.89 -7.38 -11.84
C ARG A 128 -4.34 -7.00 -10.46
N VAL A 129 -5.19 -6.38 -9.65
CA VAL A 129 -4.88 -6.02 -8.26
C VAL A 129 -5.39 -7.13 -7.35
N LEU A 130 -4.47 -7.78 -6.67
CA LEU A 130 -4.68 -8.96 -5.85
C LEU A 130 -4.45 -8.63 -4.38
N GLY A 131 -5.27 -9.23 -3.52
CA GLY A 131 -5.14 -9.06 -2.09
C GLY A 131 -6.01 -10.04 -1.31
N TYR A 132 -5.91 -10.01 0.00
CA TYR A 132 -6.72 -10.85 0.87
C TYR A 132 -7.25 -10.10 2.08
N GLY A 133 -8.28 -10.67 2.70
CA GLY A 133 -8.88 -10.15 3.91
C GLY A 133 -9.78 -8.91 3.71
N PRO A 134 -10.28 -8.32 4.82
CA PRO A 134 -11.35 -7.33 4.79
C PRO A 134 -10.95 -6.02 4.11
N ASN A 135 -9.68 -5.64 4.20
CA ASN A 135 -9.17 -4.44 3.55
C ASN A 135 -9.11 -4.59 2.02
N MET A 136 -8.79 -5.78 1.49
CA MET A 136 -8.87 -6.01 0.05
C MET A 136 -10.32 -6.00 -0.41
N LYS A 137 -11.23 -6.62 0.35
CA LYS A 137 -12.66 -6.62 0.02
C LYS A 137 -13.20 -5.20 -0.15
N LYS A 138 -12.81 -4.27 0.72
CA LYS A 138 -13.19 -2.86 0.61
C LYS A 138 -12.58 -2.16 -0.60
N LEU A 139 -11.35 -2.49 -1.00
CA LEU A 139 -10.76 -2.00 -2.26
C LEU A 139 -11.52 -2.50 -3.48
N GLU A 140 -11.90 -3.78 -3.48
CA GLU A 140 -12.70 -4.38 -4.54
C GLU A 140 -14.09 -3.74 -4.61
N GLU A 141 -14.73 -3.48 -3.48
CA GLU A 141 -15.99 -2.73 -3.40
C GLU A 141 -15.84 -1.29 -3.93
N GLU A 142 -14.78 -0.57 -3.59
CA GLU A 142 -14.45 0.76 -4.15
C GLU A 142 -14.37 0.71 -5.68
N PHE A 143 -13.61 -0.24 -6.23
CA PHE A 143 -13.48 -0.42 -7.67
C PHE A 143 -14.81 -0.77 -8.33
N ASN A 144 -15.60 -1.67 -7.71
CA ASN A 144 -16.90 -2.08 -8.25
C ASN A 144 -17.91 -0.92 -8.26
N ARG A 145 -17.91 -0.03 -7.25
CA ARG A 145 -18.74 1.17 -7.28
C ARG A 145 -18.41 2.08 -8.47
N ILE A 146 -17.12 2.28 -8.74
CA ILE A 146 -16.66 3.07 -9.88
C ILE A 146 -17.08 2.41 -11.20
N LYS A 147 -16.95 1.09 -11.32
CA LYS A 147 -17.37 0.32 -12.50
C LYS A 147 -18.88 0.43 -12.75
N VAL A 148 -19.70 0.30 -11.70
CA VAL A 148 -21.16 0.47 -11.78
C VAL A 148 -21.53 1.89 -12.17
N ASN A 149 -20.75 2.89 -11.74
CA ASN A 149 -20.93 4.29 -12.11
C ASN A 149 -20.26 4.64 -13.46
N ASN A 150 -20.10 3.68 -14.38
CA ASN A 150 -19.48 3.86 -15.70
C ASN A 150 -18.12 4.56 -15.65
N PHE A 151 -17.28 4.20 -14.68
CA PHE A 151 -15.96 4.79 -14.45
C PHE A 151 -15.96 6.31 -14.21
N SER A 152 -17.11 6.87 -13.80
CA SER A 152 -17.25 8.28 -13.45
C SER A 152 -16.98 8.48 -11.96
N LEU A 153 -16.21 9.52 -11.63
CA LEU A 153 -15.93 9.90 -10.24
C LEU A 153 -16.83 11.07 -9.85
N ASN A 154 -17.85 10.78 -9.04
CA ASN A 154 -18.70 11.80 -8.44
C ASN A 154 -18.11 12.16 -7.08
N PHE A 155 -17.73 13.42 -6.90
CA PHE A 155 -17.27 13.92 -5.61
C PHE A 155 -17.84 15.31 -5.37
N THR A 156 -18.18 15.59 -4.11
CA THR A 156 -18.57 16.94 -3.70
C THR A 156 -17.31 17.77 -3.55
N TYR A 157 -17.23 18.88 -4.28
CA TYR A 157 -16.12 19.81 -4.11
C TYR A 157 -16.21 20.47 -2.73
N PRO A 158 -15.15 20.42 -1.91
CA PRO A 158 -15.20 20.93 -0.55
C PRO A 158 -15.40 22.45 -0.54
N THR A 159 -16.19 22.92 0.44
CA THR A 159 -16.40 24.33 0.72
C THR A 159 -15.10 25.02 1.15
N GLU A 160 -15.10 26.36 1.18
CA GLU A 160 -13.91 27.12 1.60
C GLU A 160 -13.48 26.81 3.05
N GLU A 161 -14.44 26.67 3.96
CA GLU A 161 -14.18 26.29 5.35
C GLU A 161 -13.57 24.89 5.48
N GLU A 162 -14.09 23.92 4.72
CA GLU A 162 -13.55 22.56 4.69
C GLU A 162 -12.14 22.54 4.10
N ARG A 163 -11.87 23.32 3.04
CA ARG A 163 -10.52 23.45 2.47
C ARG A 163 -9.52 24.05 3.45
N ASN A 164 -9.93 25.03 4.25
CA ASN A 164 -9.07 25.62 5.29
C ASN A 164 -8.75 24.60 6.40
N LYS A 165 -9.74 23.80 6.84
CA LYS A 165 -9.52 22.68 7.77
C LYS A 165 -8.61 21.59 7.16
N MET A 166 -8.80 21.25 5.89
CA MET A 166 -7.96 20.27 5.19
C MET A 166 -6.50 20.73 5.04
N LYS A 167 -6.24 22.02 4.73
CA LYS A 167 -4.88 22.59 4.68
C LYS A 167 -4.16 22.54 6.04
N LEU A 168 -4.90 22.71 7.14
CA LEU A 168 -4.36 22.57 8.50
C LEU A 168 -3.98 21.13 8.83
N VAL A 169 -4.78 20.14 8.41
CA VAL A 169 -4.54 18.72 8.67
C VAL A 169 -3.44 18.14 7.77
N ASN A 170 -3.41 18.53 6.49
CA ASN A 170 -2.45 18.08 5.47
C ASN A 170 -1.32 19.09 5.23
N ARG A 171 -0.92 19.86 6.25
CA ARG A 171 0.28 20.68 6.16
C ARG A 171 1.46 19.74 5.93
N ASP A 172 2.24 19.96 4.88
CA ASP A 172 3.45 19.18 4.56
C ASP A 172 4.45 19.31 5.71
N MET A 173 4.30 18.42 6.69
CA MET A 173 5.19 18.36 7.84
C MET A 173 6.50 17.71 7.41
N SER A 174 7.60 18.37 7.72
CA SER A 174 8.95 17.82 7.56
C SER A 174 9.08 16.47 8.28
N GLN A 175 10.00 15.60 7.83
CA GLN A 175 10.26 14.32 8.53
C GLN A 175 10.60 14.53 10.01
N ALA A 176 11.27 15.64 10.35
CA ALA A 176 11.58 16.00 11.73
C ALA A 176 10.31 16.30 12.55
N GLU A 177 9.36 17.03 11.97
CA GLU A 177 8.08 17.37 12.61
C GLU A 177 7.19 16.13 12.76
N ARG A 178 7.18 15.23 11.77
CA ARG A 178 6.47 13.93 11.85
C ARG A 178 7.03 13.07 12.99
N LYS A 179 8.35 12.89 13.07
CA LYS A 179 9.01 12.15 14.16
C LYS A 179 8.72 12.78 15.52
N ASN A 180 8.73 14.10 15.61
CA ASN A 180 8.42 14.81 16.84
C ASN A 180 6.95 14.59 17.26
N LYS A 181 6.01 14.62 16.30
CA LYS A 181 4.58 14.35 16.56
C LYS A 181 4.31 12.90 16.96
N GLU A 182 5.02 11.94 16.35
CA GLU A 182 4.95 10.52 16.76
C GLU A 182 5.52 10.29 18.16
N LYS A 183 6.65 10.93 18.48
CA LYS A 183 7.22 10.91 19.84
C LYS A 183 6.23 11.49 20.85
N LYS A 184 5.69 12.68 20.59
CA LYS A 184 4.65 13.31 21.43
C LYS A 184 3.39 12.43 21.58
N ARG A 185 2.95 11.75 20.51
CA ARG A 185 1.83 10.79 20.58
C ARG A 185 2.15 9.57 21.45
N LYS A 186 3.38 9.06 21.38
CA LYS A 186 3.84 7.93 22.21
C LYS A 186 3.93 8.34 23.68
N ASP A 187 4.43 9.55 23.94
CA ASP A 187 4.54 10.11 25.29
C ASP A 187 3.16 10.39 25.89
N LEU A 188 2.22 10.93 25.10
CA LEU A 188 0.82 11.11 25.53
C LEU A 188 0.15 9.76 25.85
N ARG A 189 0.36 8.73 25.02
CA ARG A 189 -0.17 7.39 25.31
C ARG A 189 0.40 6.79 26.58
N LYS A 190 1.68 7.03 26.88
CA LYS A 190 2.27 6.62 28.15
C LYS A 190 1.62 7.35 29.33
N ALA A 191 1.38 8.65 29.19
CA ALA A 191 0.74 9.45 30.22
C ALA A 191 -0.71 9.02 30.51
N ILE A 192 -1.48 8.63 29.48
CA ILE A 192 -2.86 8.13 29.65
C ILE A 192 -2.89 6.74 30.32
N ASN A 193 -1.81 5.97 30.24
CA ASN A 193 -1.72 4.62 30.79
C ASN A 193 -1.14 4.59 32.22
N ILE A 194 -1.06 5.75 32.88
CA ILE A 194 -0.67 5.91 34.29
C ILE A 194 -1.91 5.67 35.15
N ASP A 195 -1.74 5.10 36.35
CA ASP A 195 -2.81 4.94 37.34
C ASP A 195 -3.51 6.28 37.66
N ASP A 196 -4.84 6.24 37.78
CA ASP A 196 -5.69 7.43 37.98
C ASP A 196 -5.29 8.27 39.21
N GLU A 197 -4.71 7.65 40.24
CA GLU A 197 -4.24 8.32 41.45
C GLU A 197 -2.99 9.16 41.18
N VAL A 198 -2.02 8.59 40.48
CA VAL A 198 -0.77 9.27 40.07
C VAL A 198 -1.07 10.33 39.01
N LEU A 199 -2.04 10.07 38.13
CA LEU A 199 -2.48 11.05 37.13
C LEU A 199 -3.11 12.28 37.80
N LYS A 200 -3.91 12.12 38.86
CA LYS A 200 -4.49 13.23 39.61
C LYS A 200 -3.44 14.07 40.33
N GLU A 201 -2.42 13.43 40.89
CA GLU A 201 -1.30 14.10 41.55
C GLU A 201 -0.49 14.94 40.56
N LEU A 202 -0.12 14.35 39.42
CA LEU A 202 0.54 15.04 38.31
C LEU A 202 -0.28 16.21 37.75
N VAL A 203 -1.60 16.05 37.62
CA VAL A 203 -2.49 17.12 37.15
C VAL A 203 -2.64 18.23 38.19
N ALA A 204 -2.58 17.91 39.49
CA ALA A 204 -2.62 18.89 40.57
C ALA A 204 -1.36 19.78 40.59
N GLU A 205 -0.19 19.21 40.26
CA GLU A 205 1.10 19.92 40.16
C GLU A 205 1.27 20.78 38.91
N LEU A 206 0.38 20.68 37.92
CA LEU A 206 0.40 21.54 36.73
C LEU A 206 0.09 22.99 37.09
N SER A 207 0.70 23.91 36.32
CA SER A 207 0.35 25.33 36.40
C SER A 207 -1.11 25.56 35.98
N GLU A 208 -1.75 26.61 36.48
CA GLU A 208 -3.13 26.96 36.10
C GLU A 208 -3.26 27.21 34.58
N GLU A 209 -2.21 27.75 33.95
CA GLU A 209 -2.15 27.99 32.52
C GLU A 209 -2.12 26.67 31.69
N ASP A 210 -1.45 25.64 32.21
CA ASP A 210 -1.40 24.32 31.59
C ASP A 210 -2.71 23.54 31.79
N LYS A 211 -3.36 23.67 32.95
CA LYS A 211 -4.69 23.11 33.22
C LYS A 211 -5.75 23.70 32.30
N GLU A 212 -5.69 25.00 32.02
CA GLU A 212 -6.61 25.68 31.11
C GLU A 212 -6.42 25.22 29.67
N LYS A 213 -5.17 25.07 29.20
CA LYS A 213 -4.87 24.47 27.88
C LYS A 213 -5.36 23.03 27.75
N LEU A 214 -5.25 22.23 28.82
CA LEU A 214 -5.71 20.84 28.83
C LEU A 214 -7.23 20.76 28.70
N LYS A 215 -7.97 21.59 29.43
CA LYS A 215 -9.44 21.70 29.32
C LYS A 215 -9.88 22.12 27.92
N LYS A 216 -9.26 23.17 27.36
CA LYS A 216 -9.53 23.66 26.00
C LYS A 216 -9.23 22.64 24.89
N SER A 217 -8.41 21.63 25.17
CA SER A 217 -8.04 20.58 24.22
C SER A 217 -8.96 19.35 24.29
N LEU A 218 -9.85 19.29 25.28
CA LEU A 218 -10.81 18.21 25.51
C LEU A 218 -12.26 18.58 25.13
N GLU A 219 -12.54 19.86 24.91
CA GLU A 219 -13.77 20.41 24.29
C GLU A 219 -13.70 20.37 22.75
#